data_AF-A0A382IDQ6-F1
#
_entry.id   AF-A0A382IDQ6-F1
#
_cell.length_a   1.000
_cell.length_b   1.000
_cell.length_c   1.000
_cell.angle_alpha   90.00
_cell.angle_beta   90.00
_cell.angle_gamma   90.00
#
_symmetry.space_group_name_H-M   'P 1'
#
loop_
_entity.id
_entity.type
_entity.pdbx_description
1 polymer ?
#
loop_
_entity_poly.entity_id
_entity_poly.type
_entity_poly.pdbx_seq_one_letter_code
_entity_poly.pdbx_strand_id
1 'polypeptide(L)'
;VQRILTLWAVPRSRSTAFEQMMRARGDHFCLHEPFGEAWYLGEDRRCPPQRSGGPTPGLTFASVWDDLRSRAAGTEPVFIKEFPHYIEHLCDD
;
A
#
# COMPACT_ATOMS: atom_id res chain seq x y z
N VAL A 1 0.42 -0.59 20.57
CA VAL A 1 0.44 -0.10 19.18
C VAL A 1 1.26 -1.11 18.37
N GLN A 2 0.64 -1.89 17.49
CA GLN A 2 1.42 -2.78 16.62
C GLN A 2 2.10 -1.96 15.53
N ARG A 3 3.25 -2.44 15.05
CA ARG A 3 4.03 -1.77 14.00
C ARG A 3 3.53 -2.16 12.61
N ILE A 4 3.45 -1.18 11.73
CA ILE A 4 3.39 -1.40 10.28
C ILE A 4 4.84 -1.55 9.80
N LEU A 5 5.17 -2.71 9.25
CA LEU A 5 6.46 -2.95 8.61
C LEU A 5 6.32 -2.77 7.10
N THR A 6 7.12 -1.88 6.54
CA THR A 6 7.06 -1.57 5.11
C THR A 6 8.31 -2.01 4.39
N LEU A 7 8.14 -2.74 3.28
CA LEU A 7 9.17 -2.94 2.26
C LEU A 7 8.95 -1.95 1.12
N TRP A 8 9.75 -0.90 1.06
CA TRP A 8 9.85 -0.06 -0.12
C TRP A 8 10.84 -0.68 -1.11
N ALA A 9 10.39 -0.89 -2.34
CA ALA A 9 11.21 -1.50 -3.37
C ALA A 9 10.92 -0.88 -4.74
N VAL A 10 11.87 -0.98 -5.66
CA VAL A 10 11.64 -0.59 -7.07
C VAL A 10 11.06 -1.78 -7.86
N PRO A 11 10.38 -1.55 -9.00
CA PRO A 11 9.91 -2.64 -9.85
C PRO A 11 11.04 -3.60 -10.24
N ARG A 12 10.70 -4.88 -10.42
CA ARG A 12 11.63 -5.95 -10.86
C ARG A 12 12.81 -6.24 -9.91
N SER A 13 12.74 -5.80 -8.66
CA SER A 13 13.74 -6.03 -7.61
C SER A 13 13.58 -7.34 -6.82
N ARG A 14 12.69 -8.25 -7.26
CA ARG A 14 12.24 -9.45 -6.51
C ARG A 14 11.46 -9.14 -5.23
N SER A 15 10.96 -7.92 -5.06
CA SER A 15 10.10 -7.54 -3.92
C SER A 15 8.87 -8.44 -3.73
N THR A 16 8.27 -8.92 -4.82
CA THR A 16 7.13 -9.87 -4.74
C THR A 16 7.57 -11.21 -4.16
N ALA A 17 8.78 -11.69 -4.44
CA ALA A 17 9.28 -12.92 -3.83
C ALA A 17 9.50 -12.74 -2.32
N PHE A 18 9.97 -11.57 -1.88
CA PHE A 18 10.08 -11.23 -0.47
C PHE A 18 8.70 -11.16 0.21
N GLU A 19 7.71 -10.54 -0.44
CA GLU A 19 6.33 -10.52 0.04
C GLU A 19 5.77 -11.94 0.22
N GLN A 20 5.99 -12.84 -0.76
CA GLN A 20 5.56 -14.24 -0.66
C GLN A 20 6.24 -14.95 0.52
N MET A 21 7.51 -14.66 0.80
CA MET A 21 8.20 -15.18 1.99
C MET A 21 7.56 -14.65 3.28
N MET A 22 7.23 -13.36 3.36
CA MET A 22 6.54 -12.79 4.52
C MET A 22 5.16 -13.43 4.74
N ARG A 23 4.39 -13.64 3.66
CA ARG A 23 3.12 -14.38 3.70
C ARG A 23 3.31 -15.81 4.20
N ALA A 24 4.32 -16.52 3.71
CA ALA A 24 4.62 -17.89 4.13
C ALA A 24 5.08 -17.99 5.59
N ARG A 25 5.70 -16.93 6.13
CA ARG A 25 6.10 -16.85 7.54
C ARG A 25 4.88 -16.80 8.49
N GLY A 26 3.78 -16.21 8.03
CA GLY A 26 2.47 -16.28 8.71
C GLY A 26 2.36 -15.47 10.00
N ASP A 27 3.30 -14.56 10.27
CA ASP A 27 3.34 -13.75 11.49
C ASP A 27 2.94 -12.28 11.26
N HIS A 28 2.53 -11.91 10.03
CA HIS A 28 2.06 -10.58 9.66
C HIS A 28 0.84 -10.66 8.75
N PHE A 29 -0.07 -9.70 8.91
CA PHE A 29 -1.10 -9.43 7.91
C PHE A 29 -0.45 -8.72 6.70
N CYS A 30 -0.29 -9.44 5.58
CA CYS A 30 0.46 -8.97 4.42
C CYS A 30 -0.44 -8.33 3.34
N LEU A 31 -0.14 -7.08 2.97
CA LEU A 31 -0.81 -6.33 1.89
C LEU A 31 0.14 -6.04 0.73
N HIS A 32 -0.38 -6.21 -0.49
CA HIS A 32 0.33 -5.95 -1.73
C HIS A 32 0.02 -4.54 -2.22
N GLU A 33 1.00 -3.63 -2.19
CA GLU A 33 0.92 -2.30 -2.82
C GLU A 33 -0.38 -1.52 -2.52
N PRO A 34 -0.78 -1.37 -1.25
CA PRO A 34 -2.10 -0.80 -0.91
C PRO A 34 -2.31 0.63 -1.44
N PHE A 35 -1.28 1.47 -1.51
CA PHE A 35 -1.36 2.81 -2.10
C PHE A 35 -1.32 2.78 -3.63
N GLY A 36 -0.92 1.67 -4.25
CA GLY A 36 -0.98 1.49 -5.70
C GLY A 36 -2.42 1.59 -6.23
N GLU A 37 -3.40 1.04 -5.52
CA GLU A 37 -4.81 1.20 -5.91
C GLU A 37 -5.25 2.66 -5.86
N ALA A 38 -4.94 3.40 -4.79
CA ALA A 38 -5.22 4.84 -4.71
C ALA A 38 -4.51 5.63 -5.82
N TRP A 39 -3.26 5.26 -6.12
CA TRP A 39 -2.47 5.91 -7.18
C TRP A 39 -3.10 5.79 -8.58
N TYR A 40 -3.69 4.63 -8.90
CA TYR A 40 -4.30 4.39 -10.22
C TYR A 40 -5.79 4.71 -10.29
N LEU A 41 -6.53 4.39 -9.23
CA LEU A 41 -7.99 4.33 -9.22
C LEU A 41 -8.63 5.30 -8.22
N GLY A 42 -7.86 5.94 -7.35
CA GLY A 42 -8.39 6.84 -6.33
C GLY A 42 -9.01 8.13 -6.87
N GLU A 43 -9.84 8.76 -6.04
CA GLU A 43 -10.41 10.09 -6.31
C GLU A 43 -9.32 11.18 -6.33
N ASP A 44 -8.24 10.98 -5.56
CA ASP A 44 -7.04 11.81 -5.49
C ASP A 44 -5.85 11.17 -6.24
N ARG A 45 -6.13 10.29 -7.22
CA ARG A 45 -5.12 9.59 -8.03
C ARG A 45 -4.11 10.54 -8.65
N ARG A 46 -2.87 10.07 -8.75
CA ARG A 46 -1.73 10.81 -9.31
C ARG A 46 -1.27 10.30 -10.66
N CYS A 47 -1.81 9.16 -11.13
CA CYS A 47 -1.57 8.71 -12.49
C CYS A 47 -2.45 9.49 -13.49
N PRO A 48 -2.04 9.57 -14.78
CA PRO A 48 -2.91 10.07 -15.83
C PRO A 48 -4.25 9.31 -15.88
N PRO A 49 -5.36 9.95 -16.26
CA PRO A 49 -6.65 9.28 -16.35
C PRO A 49 -6.57 8.05 -17.25
N GLN A 50 -7.00 6.90 -16.73
CA GLN A 50 -7.19 5.71 -17.56
C GLN A 50 -8.30 5.99 -18.58
N ARG A 51 -8.15 5.46 -19.81
CA ARG A 51 -9.09 5.71 -20.92
C ARG A 51 -10.50 5.13 -20.68
N SER A 52 -10.66 4.27 -19.67
CA SER A 52 -11.92 3.63 -19.31
C SER A 52 -12.04 3.52 -17.79
N GLY A 53 -13.12 4.06 -17.22
CA GLY A 53 -13.41 4.00 -15.79
C GLY A 53 -13.21 5.35 -15.07
N GLY A 54 -14.20 5.73 -14.28
CA GLY A 54 -14.06 6.81 -13.29
C GLY A 54 -13.23 6.34 -12.09
N PRO A 55 -12.87 7.26 -11.17
CA PRO A 55 -12.25 6.86 -9.91
C PRO A 55 -13.20 5.97 -9.09
N THR A 56 -12.62 5.11 -8.25
CA THR A 56 -13.35 4.31 -7.27
C THR A 56 -13.84 5.24 -6.14
N PRO A 57 -15.16 5.38 -5.91
CA PRO A 57 -15.68 6.28 -4.88
C PRO A 57 -15.16 5.94 -3.48
N GLY A 58 -14.67 6.94 -2.75
CA GLY A 58 -14.13 6.80 -1.41
C GLY A 58 -12.72 6.20 -1.32
N LEU A 59 -12.09 5.84 -2.45
CA LEU A 59 -10.70 5.42 -2.47
C LEU A 59 -9.78 6.64 -2.56
N THR A 60 -9.03 6.90 -1.50
CA THR A 60 -8.05 7.99 -1.40
C THR A 60 -6.77 7.53 -0.71
N PHE A 61 -5.67 8.29 -0.82
CA PHE A 61 -4.47 8.00 -0.02
C PHE A 61 -4.76 8.02 1.48
N ALA A 62 -5.63 8.94 1.92
CA ALA A 62 -6.06 9.04 3.31
C ALA A 62 -6.86 7.80 3.76
N SER A 63 -7.80 7.32 2.95
CA SER A 63 -8.60 6.14 3.29
C SER A 63 -7.74 4.87 3.36
N VAL A 64 -6.74 4.73 2.48
CA VAL A 64 -5.77 3.64 2.55
C VAL A 64 -4.96 3.72 3.84
N TRP A 65 -4.50 4.91 4.23
CA TRP A 65 -3.76 5.09 5.48
C TRP A 65 -4.59 4.77 6.72
N ASP A 66 -5.87 5.15 6.72
CA ASP A 66 -6.80 4.85 7.81
C ASP A 66 -7.08 3.35 7.93
N ASP A 67 -7.25 2.64 6.81
CA ASP A 67 -7.38 1.18 6.78
C ASP A 67 -6.12 0.49 7.34
N LEU A 68 -4.92 0.91 6.92
CA LEU A 68 -3.66 0.38 7.43
C LEU A 68 -3.51 0.59 8.94
N ARG A 69 -3.85 1.79 9.45
CA ARG A 69 -3.82 2.09 10.89
C ARG A 69 -4.84 1.28 11.67
N SER A 70 -6.04 1.11 11.13
CA SER A 70 -7.10 0.29 11.74
C SER A 70 -6.65 -1.17 11.86
N ARG A 71 -6.06 -1.74 10.81
CA ARG A 71 -5.50 -3.11 10.83
C ARG A 71 -4.36 -3.25 11.83
N ALA A 72 -3.44 -2.28 11.88
CA ALA A 72 -2.33 -2.26 12.83
C ALA A 72 -2.77 -2.01 14.29
N ALA A 73 -4.01 -1.57 14.53
CA ALA A 73 -4.58 -1.53 15.87
C ALA A 73 -5.08 -2.91 16.34
N GLY A 74 -5.17 -3.89 15.44
CA GLY A 74 -5.57 -5.27 15.72
C GLY A 74 -4.50 -6.12 16.43
N THR A 75 -4.70 -7.44 16.39
CA THR A 75 -3.82 -8.41 17.08
C THR A 75 -2.55 -8.74 16.32
N GLU A 76 -2.60 -8.73 14.99
CA GLU A 76 -1.48 -9.09 14.12
C GLU A 76 -0.75 -7.84 13.61
N PRO A 77 0.59 -7.84 13.56
CA PRO A 77 1.33 -6.75 12.92
C PRO A 77 1.08 -6.76 11.41
N VAL A 78 1.17 -5.58 10.79
CA VAL A 78 0.93 -5.42 9.35
C VAL A 78 2.27 -5.40 8.62
N PHE A 79 2.35 -6.12 7.51
CA PHE A 79 3.43 -5.98 6.53
C PHE A 79 2.85 -5.45 5.22
N ILE A 80 3.48 -4.41 4.66
CA ILE A 80 3.13 -3.93 3.32
C ILE A 80 4.37 -3.95 2.43
N LYS A 81 4.17 -4.36 1.18
CA LYS A 81 5.16 -4.17 0.11
C LYS A 81 4.71 -3.00 -0.74
N GLU A 82 5.59 -2.02 -0.95
CA GLU A 82 5.25 -0.79 -1.68
C GLU A 82 6.30 -0.32 -2.69
N PHE A 83 5.86 0.51 -3.64
CA PHE A 83 6.72 1.32 -4.48
C PHE A 83 6.84 2.76 -3.93
N PRO A 84 8.06 3.31 -3.78
CA PRO A 84 8.25 4.67 -3.27
C PRO A 84 7.46 5.73 -4.03
N HIS A 85 7.40 5.62 -5.36
CA HIS A 85 6.73 6.62 -6.19
C HIS A 85 5.22 6.74 -5.95
N TYR A 86 4.56 5.72 -5.35
CA TYR A 86 3.15 5.87 -4.98
C TYR A 86 2.95 6.83 -3.79
N ILE A 87 3.95 6.95 -2.91
CA ILE A 87 3.81 7.65 -1.62
C ILE A 87 4.73 8.86 -1.46
N GLU A 88 5.68 9.08 -2.38
CA GLU A 88 6.68 10.15 -2.29
C GLU A 88 6.06 11.52 -2.03
N HIS A 89 4.90 11.80 -2.65
CA HIS A 89 4.15 13.05 -2.47
C HIS A 89 3.52 13.25 -1.07
N LEU A 90 3.54 12.22 -0.22
CA LEU A 90 3.08 12.24 1.17
C LEU A 90 4.25 12.40 2.14
N CYS A 91 5.49 12.29 1.67
CA CYS A 91 6.67 12.55 2.47
C CYS A 91 6.90 14.07 2.50
N ASP A 92 6.90 14.66 3.70
CA ASP A 92 7.37 16.03 3.89
C ASP A 92 8.89 16.11 3.63
N ASP A 93 9.39 17.31 3.25
CA ASP A 93 10.81 17.67 3.31
C ASP A 93 11.25 18.00 4.75
#